data_AF-A0A530ZZG8-F1
#
_entry.id   AF-A0A530ZZG8-F1
#
_cell.length_a   1.000
_cell.length_b   1.000
_cell.length_c   1.000
_cell.angle_alpha   90.00
_cell.angle_beta   90.00
_cell.angle_gamma   90.00
#
_symmetry.space_group_name_H-M   'P 1'
#
loop_
_entity.id
_entity.type
_entity.pdbx_description
1 polymer ?
#
loop_
_entity_poly.entity_id
_entity_poly.type
_entity_poly.pdbx_seq_one_letter_code
_entity_poly.pdbx_strand_id
1 'polypeptide(L)'
;MCRVSGVSFVSSADFRQIAIRAESGKAERLFRATVSAFCSLTRPSRREIAQLEDLALPLFADVSVESRRYVAAALSECEYAPAALVRRLCEEPVDVAAPLLIRSRALSDIDLIALIGRHGLPHARAIARRKDLNPTIAHLIRALEKPTLVSVRQPEANAKTVPESAEVVADSSQQVPGAAAETARRRLRSMMRDAERGGATINAFAGANT
;
A
#
# COMPACT_ATOMS: atom_id res chain seq x y z
N MET A 1 38.82 -19.27 -0.93
CA MET A 1 39.50 -18.48 0.13
C MET A 1 39.65 -17.05 -0.34
N CYS A 2 38.85 -16.14 0.23
CA CYS A 2 39.10 -14.69 0.33
C CYS A 2 37.89 -14.07 1.05
N ARG A 3 38.05 -13.78 2.35
CA ARG A 3 37.10 -12.97 3.12
C ARG A 3 37.81 -11.65 3.38
N VAL A 4 37.31 -10.57 2.77
CA VAL A 4 37.78 -9.21 3.02
C VAL A 4 37.16 -8.77 4.34
N SER A 5 37.97 -8.70 5.39
CA SER A 5 37.61 -8.12 6.69
C SER A 5 37.68 -6.60 6.59
N GLY A 6 36.54 -5.96 6.33
CA GLY A 6 36.40 -4.51 6.45
C GLY A 6 36.16 -4.14 7.91
N VAL A 7 37.22 -3.85 8.65
CA VAL A 7 37.11 -3.19 9.96
C VAL A 7 36.81 -1.73 9.69
N SER A 8 35.57 -1.28 9.93
CA SER A 8 35.21 0.12 9.90
C SER A 8 35.85 0.82 11.10
N PHE A 9 36.95 1.53 10.83
CA PHE A 9 37.62 2.41 11.78
C PHE A 9 36.65 3.54 12.15
N VAL A 10 36.23 3.61 13.41
CA VAL A 10 35.42 4.73 13.92
C VAL A 10 36.29 5.99 13.84
N SER A 11 35.84 6.98 13.06
CA SER A 11 36.60 8.19 12.75
C SER A 11 36.58 9.15 13.94
N SER A 12 37.74 9.74 14.29
CA SER A 12 37.88 10.72 15.38
C SER A 12 36.94 11.93 15.32
N ALA A 13 36.33 12.19 14.16
CA ALA A 13 35.28 13.19 13.99
C ALA A 13 34.02 12.89 14.84
N ASP A 14 33.69 11.61 15.05
CA ASP A 14 32.55 11.19 15.87
C ASP A 14 32.74 11.58 17.35
N PHE A 15 33.99 11.59 17.84
CA PHE A 15 34.29 11.95 19.23
C PHE A 15 34.14 13.45 19.51
N ARG A 16 34.40 14.33 18.53
CA ARG A 16 34.29 15.79 18.75
C ARG A 16 32.84 16.26 18.89
N GLN A 17 31.89 15.55 18.28
CA GLN A 17 30.47 15.87 18.42
C GLN A 17 29.89 15.49 19.79
N ILE A 18 30.55 14.59 20.54
CA ILE A 18 30.12 14.16 21.88
C ILE A 18 30.28 15.28 22.92
N ALA A 19 31.25 16.18 22.73
CA ALA A 19 31.61 17.19 23.72
C ALA A 19 30.65 18.40 23.80
N ILE A 20 29.78 18.62 22.81
CA ILE A 20 29.07 19.92 22.66
C ILE A 20 27.65 19.92 23.26
N ARG A 21 27.03 18.77 23.53
CA ARG A 21 25.71 18.67 24.18
C ARG A 21 25.67 17.53 25.19
N ALA A 22 26.03 17.85 26.43
CA ALA A 22 26.23 16.84 27.45
C ALA A 22 24.93 16.12 27.87
N GLU A 23 23.78 16.79 27.92
CA GLU A 23 22.49 16.22 28.38
C GLU A 23 21.58 15.70 27.25
N SER A 24 21.29 16.54 26.24
CA SER A 24 20.28 16.25 25.19
C SER A 24 20.71 15.16 24.18
N GLY A 25 21.91 14.60 24.32
CA GLY A 25 22.43 13.53 23.48
C GLY A 25 22.81 12.26 24.25
N LYS A 26 22.59 12.20 25.57
CA LYS A 26 22.94 11.01 26.38
C LYS A 26 22.12 9.80 25.93
N ALA A 27 20.80 9.96 25.84
CA ALA A 27 19.88 8.91 25.38
C ALA A 27 20.25 8.42 23.97
N GLU A 28 20.53 9.36 23.06
CA GLU A 28 20.92 9.06 21.69
C GLU A 28 22.24 8.28 21.59
N ARG A 29 23.28 8.73 22.30
CA ARG A 29 24.56 8.02 22.35
C ARG A 29 24.42 6.65 22.97
N LEU A 30 23.66 6.52 24.07
CA LEU A 30 23.42 5.25 24.72
C LEU A 30 22.67 4.29 23.80
N PHE A 31 21.60 4.75 23.15
CA PHE A 31 20.82 3.96 22.21
C PHE A 31 21.67 3.43 21.05
N ARG A 32 22.46 4.30 20.40
CA ARG A 32 23.37 3.88 19.32
C ARG A 32 24.49 2.96 19.82
N ALA A 33 25.10 3.26 20.97
CA ALA A 33 26.20 2.48 21.51
C ALA A 33 25.76 1.07 21.90
N THR A 34 24.63 0.93 22.61
CA THR A 34 24.13 -0.39 23.02
C THR A 34 23.77 -1.26 21.82
N VAL A 35 23.10 -0.69 20.81
CA VAL A 35 22.80 -1.44 19.57
C VAL A 35 24.08 -1.83 18.85
N SER A 36 25.06 -0.93 18.74
CA SER A 36 26.33 -1.22 18.08
C SER A 36 27.12 -2.31 18.81
N ALA A 37 27.13 -2.27 20.14
CA ALA A 37 27.75 -3.31 20.97
C ALA A 37 27.05 -4.65 20.79
N PHE A 38 25.71 -4.67 20.80
CA PHE A 38 24.92 -5.88 20.56
C PHE A 38 25.18 -6.47 19.17
N CYS A 39 25.24 -5.64 18.11
CA CYS A 39 25.52 -6.12 16.75
C CYS A 39 26.93 -6.72 16.60
N SER A 40 27.84 -6.46 17.54
CA SER A 40 29.17 -7.06 17.58
C SER A 40 29.19 -8.46 18.22
N LEU A 41 28.09 -8.89 18.85
CA LEU A 41 27.94 -10.22 19.43
C LEU A 41 27.64 -11.24 18.32
N THR A 42 28.40 -12.32 18.28
CA THR A 42 28.23 -13.38 17.26
C THR A 42 27.02 -14.26 17.53
N ARG A 43 26.72 -14.56 18.80
CA ARG A 43 25.57 -15.35 19.25
C ARG A 43 25.06 -14.80 20.58
N PRO A 44 24.24 -13.74 20.57
CA PRO A 44 23.65 -13.22 21.80
C PRO A 44 22.68 -14.23 22.40
N SER A 45 22.73 -14.38 23.71
CA SER A 45 21.79 -15.15 24.51
C SER A 45 20.42 -14.46 24.55
N ARG A 46 19.37 -15.23 24.87
CA ARG A 46 18.01 -14.68 25.06
C ARG A 46 17.97 -13.57 26.12
N ARG A 47 18.83 -13.65 27.14
CA ARG A 47 18.93 -12.62 28.19
C ARG A 47 19.50 -11.31 27.64
N GLU A 48 20.55 -11.38 26.84
CA GLU A 48 21.16 -10.18 26.21
C GLU A 48 20.20 -9.50 25.22
N ILE A 49 19.42 -10.30 24.47
CA ILE A 49 18.37 -9.77 23.59
C ILE A 49 17.32 -9.01 24.41
N ALA A 50 16.80 -9.62 25.48
CA ALA A 50 15.82 -8.98 26.35
C ALA A 50 16.37 -7.71 27.02
N GLN A 51 17.62 -7.76 27.52
CA GLN A 51 18.28 -6.59 28.12
C GLN A 51 18.45 -5.43 27.14
N LEU A 52 18.76 -5.72 25.87
CA LEU A 52 18.79 -4.70 24.83
C LEU A 52 17.41 -4.07 24.66
N GLU A 53 16.34 -4.87 24.59
CA GLU A 53 14.97 -4.36 24.44
C GLU A 53 14.53 -3.52 25.63
N ASP A 54 14.75 -4.01 26.85
CA ASP A 54 14.43 -3.34 28.11
C ASP A 54 15.13 -1.98 28.22
N LEU A 55 16.35 -1.85 27.68
CA LEU A 55 17.08 -0.60 27.64
C LEU A 55 16.69 0.30 26.47
N ALA A 56 16.50 -0.25 25.27
CA ALA A 56 16.32 0.51 24.04
C ALA A 56 14.90 1.05 23.88
N LEU A 57 13.88 0.30 24.28
CA LEU A 57 12.47 0.68 24.09
C LEU A 57 12.07 1.94 24.88
N PRO A 58 12.44 2.11 26.16
CA PRO A 58 12.15 3.34 26.90
C PRO A 58 12.82 4.57 26.29
N LEU A 59 14.03 4.43 25.77
CA LEU A 59 14.78 5.52 25.17
C LEU A 59 14.26 5.94 23.79
N PHE A 60 13.44 5.11 23.15
CA PHE A 60 13.03 5.29 21.77
C PHE A 60 12.39 6.66 21.50
N ALA A 61 11.56 7.15 22.43
CA ALA A 61 10.87 8.44 22.33
C ALA A 61 11.82 9.64 22.34
N ASP A 62 12.95 9.53 23.07
CA ASP A 62 13.89 10.63 23.29
C ASP A 62 15.01 10.70 22.24
N VAL A 63 15.00 9.77 21.28
CA VAL A 63 16.03 9.63 20.26
C VAL A 63 15.57 10.22 18.93
N SER A 64 16.48 10.91 18.24
CA SER A 64 16.24 11.52 16.94
C SER A 64 15.87 10.48 15.86
N VAL A 65 15.17 10.93 14.82
CA VAL A 65 14.85 10.10 13.65
C VAL A 65 16.12 9.58 12.99
N GLU A 66 17.19 10.37 12.95
CA GLU A 66 18.48 9.96 12.38
C GLU A 66 19.09 8.77 13.13
N SER A 67 19.06 8.79 14.46
CA SER A 67 19.54 7.67 15.27
C SER A 67 18.65 6.45 15.18
N ARG A 68 17.32 6.61 15.06
CA ARG A 68 16.42 5.48 14.75
C ARG A 68 16.75 4.86 13.39
N ARG A 69 17.04 5.67 12.36
CA ARG A 69 17.49 5.19 11.03
C ARG A 69 18.78 4.41 11.12
N TYR A 70 19.77 4.93 11.84
CA TYR A 70 21.04 4.25 12.06
C TYR A 70 20.83 2.86 12.69
N VAL A 71 20.02 2.79 13.75
CA VAL A 71 19.73 1.53 14.44
C VAL A 71 18.94 0.56 13.56
N ALA A 72 17.95 1.03 12.80
CA ALA A 72 17.21 0.21 11.85
C ALA A 72 18.14 -0.42 10.80
N ALA A 73 19.10 0.35 10.29
CA ALA A 73 20.11 -0.15 9.36
C ALA A 73 21.01 -1.21 10.02
N ALA A 74 21.53 -0.95 11.22
CA ALA A 74 22.38 -1.89 11.95
C ALA A 74 21.68 -3.22 12.25
N LEU A 75 20.42 -3.17 12.70
CA LEU A 75 19.64 -4.36 13.04
C LEU A 75 19.13 -5.13 11.83
N SER A 76 19.10 -4.52 10.63
CA SER A 76 18.55 -5.17 9.43
C SER A 76 19.35 -6.39 8.94
N GLU A 77 20.62 -6.49 9.31
CA GLU A 77 21.49 -7.62 8.96
C GLU A 77 21.74 -8.56 10.15
N CYS A 78 21.19 -8.25 11.33
CA CYS A 78 21.37 -9.05 12.52
C CYS A 78 20.50 -10.31 12.47
N GLU A 79 21.12 -11.49 12.61
CA GLU A 79 20.43 -12.78 12.59
C GLU A 79 19.52 -12.95 13.82
N TYR A 80 19.99 -12.52 14.99
CA TYR A 80 19.29 -12.64 16.28
C TYR A 80 18.75 -11.29 16.75
N ALA A 81 18.07 -10.57 15.85
CA ALA A 81 17.58 -9.23 16.15
C ALA A 81 16.48 -9.23 17.24
N PRO A 82 16.47 -8.23 18.15
CA PRO A 82 15.41 -8.03 19.14
C PRO A 82 14.05 -7.76 18.47
N ALA A 83 13.12 -8.71 18.56
CA ALA A 83 11.85 -8.67 17.85
C ALA A 83 10.96 -7.48 18.24
N ALA A 84 10.90 -7.12 19.52
CA ALA A 84 10.08 -6.00 19.99
C ALA A 84 10.63 -4.66 19.48
N LEU A 85 11.95 -4.48 19.53
CA LEU A 85 12.60 -3.27 19.02
C LEU A 85 12.47 -3.17 17.49
N VAL A 86 12.67 -4.27 16.76
CA VAL A 86 12.49 -4.32 15.31
C VAL A 86 11.05 -3.97 14.94
N ARG A 87 10.05 -4.53 15.63
CA ARG A 87 8.63 -4.21 15.39
C ARG A 87 8.36 -2.73 15.62
N ARG A 88 8.84 -2.15 16.72
CA ARG A 88 8.70 -0.70 17.02
C ARG A 88 9.33 0.17 15.93
N LEU A 89 10.52 -0.19 15.44
CA LEU A 89 11.16 0.53 14.33
C LEU A 89 10.39 0.40 13.01
N CYS A 90 9.70 -0.71 12.77
CA CYS A 90 8.88 -0.89 11.57
C CYS A 90 7.59 -0.07 11.59
N GLU A 91 7.16 0.41 12.76
CA GLU A 91 6.04 1.36 12.88
C GLU A 91 6.40 2.80 12.50
N GLU A 92 7.69 3.10 12.36
CA GLU A 92 8.15 4.41 11.91
C GLU A 92 7.88 4.60 10.41
N PRO A 93 7.92 5.84 9.90
CA PRO A 93 7.83 6.10 8.47
C PRO A 93 8.84 5.29 7.67
N VAL A 94 8.52 5.05 6.39
CA VAL A 94 9.32 4.18 5.51
C VAL A 94 10.79 4.59 5.44
N ASP A 95 11.10 5.89 5.57
CA ASP A 95 12.47 6.41 5.60
C ASP A 95 13.34 5.84 6.72
N VAL A 96 12.71 5.33 7.79
CA VAL A 96 13.35 4.66 8.93
C VAL A 96 13.23 3.16 8.82
N ALA A 97 12.03 2.66 8.52
CA ALA A 97 11.74 1.24 8.51
C ALA A 97 12.35 0.48 7.32
N ALA A 98 12.65 1.16 6.19
CA ALA A 98 13.03 0.51 4.93
C ALA A 98 14.16 -0.54 5.05
N PRO A 99 15.28 -0.31 5.76
CA PRO A 99 16.34 -1.32 5.88
C PRO A 99 15.83 -2.62 6.50
N LEU A 100 14.98 -2.53 7.53
CA LEU A 100 14.38 -3.68 8.20
C LEU A 100 13.38 -4.39 7.30
N LEU A 101 12.50 -3.64 6.64
CA LEU A 101 11.50 -4.21 5.73
C LEU A 101 12.14 -4.98 4.58
N ILE A 102 13.28 -4.52 4.06
CA ILE A 102 13.95 -5.13 2.91
C ILE A 102 14.80 -6.35 3.29
N ARG A 103 15.43 -6.35 4.47
CA ARG A 103 16.50 -7.33 4.79
C ARG A 103 16.31 -8.14 6.07
N SER A 104 15.55 -7.63 7.04
CA SER A 104 15.44 -8.28 8.35
C SER A 104 14.71 -9.62 8.26
N ARG A 105 15.27 -10.63 8.94
CA ARG A 105 14.70 -11.97 9.10
C ARG A 105 13.79 -12.11 10.32
N ALA A 106 13.74 -11.09 11.19
CA ALA A 106 12.91 -11.12 12.40
C ALA A 106 11.41 -10.90 12.12
N LEU A 107 11.04 -10.52 10.90
CA LEU A 107 9.66 -10.29 10.48
C LEU A 107 9.09 -11.55 9.81
N SER A 108 7.99 -12.07 10.34
CA SER A 108 7.21 -13.14 9.70
C SER A 108 6.34 -12.61 8.57
N ASP A 109 5.86 -13.49 7.70
CA ASP A 109 4.90 -13.15 6.63
C ASP A 109 3.64 -12.46 7.19
N ILE A 110 3.17 -12.87 8.36
CA ILE A 110 2.02 -12.26 9.06
C ILE A 110 2.35 -10.81 9.45
N ASP A 111 3.57 -10.57 9.96
CA ASP A 111 4.02 -9.22 10.31
C ASP A 111 4.10 -8.31 9.07
N LEU A 112 4.63 -8.84 7.96
CA LEU A 112 4.72 -8.10 6.70
C LEU A 112 3.34 -7.68 6.21
N ILE A 113 2.36 -8.58 6.22
CA ILE A 113 0.98 -8.28 5.84
C ILE A 113 0.37 -7.23 6.79
N ALA A 114 0.57 -7.37 8.10
CA ALA A 114 0.08 -6.43 9.09
C ALA A 114 0.71 -5.02 8.95
N LEU A 115 1.98 -4.94 8.56
CA LEU A 115 2.66 -3.67 8.27
C LEU A 115 2.12 -3.02 6.99
N ILE A 116 1.88 -3.81 5.94
CA ILE A 116 1.25 -3.32 4.71
C ILE A 116 -0.15 -2.77 5.00
N GLY A 117 -0.95 -3.49 5.79
CA GLY A 117 -2.31 -3.06 6.13
C GLY A 117 -2.37 -1.76 6.93
N ARG A 118 -1.39 -1.50 7.80
CA ARG A 118 -1.36 -0.31 8.67
C ARG A 118 -0.69 0.90 8.03
N HIS A 119 0.39 0.70 7.27
CA HIS A 119 1.21 1.78 6.69
C HIS A 119 0.98 1.98 5.19
N GLY A 120 0.34 1.02 4.52
CA GLY A 120 -0.05 1.12 3.12
C GLY A 120 1.10 0.96 2.13
N LEU A 121 0.97 1.66 0.99
CA LEU A 121 1.86 1.55 -0.16
C LEU A 121 3.35 1.85 0.10
N PRO A 122 3.74 2.83 0.94
CA PRO A 122 5.15 3.10 1.22
C PRO A 122 5.90 1.87 1.75
N HIS A 123 5.35 1.22 2.77
CA HIS A 123 5.92 0.01 3.35
C HIS A 123 5.80 -1.19 2.40
N ALA A 124 4.68 -1.30 1.68
CA ALA A 124 4.49 -2.34 0.67
C ALA A 124 5.60 -2.32 -0.39
N ARG A 125 5.96 -1.14 -0.91
CA ARG A 125 7.05 -0.96 -1.88
C ARG A 125 8.42 -1.32 -1.32
N ALA A 126 8.66 -1.06 -0.03
CA ALA A 126 9.90 -1.49 0.62
C ALA A 126 9.95 -3.02 0.74
N ILE A 127 8.85 -3.64 1.19
CA ILE A 127 8.73 -5.11 1.34
C ILE A 127 8.88 -5.81 -0.02
N ALA A 128 8.38 -5.22 -1.11
CA ALA A 128 8.51 -5.76 -2.47
C ALA A 128 9.97 -5.99 -2.92
N ARG A 129 10.94 -5.33 -2.29
CA ARG A 129 12.37 -5.46 -2.61
C ARG A 129 13.06 -6.63 -1.88
N ARG A 130 12.36 -7.37 -1.01
CA ARG A 130 12.89 -8.56 -0.33
C ARG A 130 13.21 -9.66 -1.34
N LYS A 131 14.35 -10.34 -1.17
CA LYS A 131 14.76 -11.46 -2.05
C LYS A 131 13.90 -12.72 -1.86
N ASP A 132 13.58 -13.04 -0.61
CA ASP A 132 12.83 -14.23 -0.22
C ASP A 132 11.38 -13.87 0.15
N LEU A 133 10.68 -13.16 -0.75
CA LEU A 133 9.31 -12.72 -0.50
C LEU A 133 8.31 -13.80 -0.91
N ASN A 134 7.33 -14.06 -0.05
CA ASN A 134 6.21 -14.95 -0.35
C ASN A 134 5.45 -14.47 -1.62
N PRO A 135 5.22 -15.33 -2.62
CA PRO A 135 4.57 -14.94 -3.87
C PRO A 135 3.17 -14.35 -3.68
N THR A 136 2.43 -14.79 -2.66
CA THR A 136 1.10 -14.25 -2.33
C THR A 136 1.20 -12.80 -1.85
N ILE A 137 2.20 -12.48 -1.03
CA ILE A 137 2.45 -11.09 -0.58
C ILE A 137 2.91 -10.23 -1.76
N ALA A 138 3.74 -10.76 -2.64
CA ALA A 138 4.15 -10.05 -3.85
C ALA A 138 2.94 -9.72 -4.76
N HIS A 139 1.98 -10.64 -4.89
CA HIS A 139 0.75 -10.41 -5.63
C HIS A 139 -0.12 -9.33 -4.96
N LEU A 140 -0.29 -9.40 -3.63
CA LEU A 140 -0.97 -8.38 -2.84
C LEU A 140 -0.40 -6.98 -3.09
N ILE A 141 0.93 -6.83 -3.04
CA ILE A 141 1.58 -5.53 -3.27
C ILE A 141 1.32 -5.03 -4.69
N ARG A 142 1.40 -5.89 -5.72
CA ARG A 142 1.08 -5.50 -7.11
C ARG A 142 -0.37 -5.05 -7.28
N ALA A 143 -1.31 -5.70 -6.60
CA ALA A 143 -2.71 -5.31 -6.62
C ALA A 143 -2.91 -3.93 -5.97
N LEU A 144 -2.21 -3.66 -4.87
CA LEU A 144 -2.22 -2.35 -4.21
C LEU A 144 -1.62 -1.24 -5.08
N GLU A 145 -0.57 -1.53 -5.86
CA GLU A 145 0.08 -0.55 -6.75
C GLU A 145 -0.75 -0.19 -7.99
N LYS A 146 -1.65 -1.07 -8.42
CA LYS A 146 -2.52 -0.89 -9.59
C LYS A 146 -3.99 -0.82 -9.15
N PRO A 147 -4.42 0.23 -8.41
CA PRO A 147 -5.82 0.36 -7.99
C PRO A 147 -6.79 0.51 -9.19
N THR A 148 -6.29 0.77 -10.40
CA THR A 148 -7.05 1.08 -11.61
C THR A 148 -7.61 -0.11 -12.40
N LEU A 149 -7.49 -1.36 -11.93
CA LEU A 149 -8.10 -2.53 -12.61
C LEU A 149 -9.29 -3.15 -11.88
N VAL A 150 -9.72 -2.59 -10.75
CA VAL A 150 -11.07 -2.87 -10.21
C VAL A 150 -12.02 -1.77 -10.70
N SER A 151 -12.07 -1.59 -12.03
CA SER A 151 -13.26 -1.02 -12.65
C SER A 151 -14.37 -2.05 -12.46
N VAL A 152 -15.28 -1.74 -11.55
CA VAL A 152 -16.67 -2.19 -11.49
C VAL A 152 -16.96 -3.33 -12.46
N ARG A 153 -16.83 -4.58 -12.00
CA ARG A 153 -17.66 -5.64 -12.57
C ARG A 153 -19.07 -5.28 -12.14
N GLN A 154 -19.79 -4.53 -12.99
CA GLN A 154 -21.24 -4.46 -12.86
C GLN A 154 -21.69 -5.93 -12.86
N PRO A 155 -22.47 -6.38 -11.87
CA PRO A 155 -23.14 -7.66 -12.01
C PRO A 155 -24.14 -7.46 -13.14
N GLU A 156 -23.71 -7.72 -14.38
CA GLU A 156 -24.66 -8.01 -15.44
C GLU A 156 -25.44 -9.21 -14.94
N ALA A 157 -26.70 -8.92 -14.62
CA ALA A 157 -27.66 -9.88 -14.17
C ALA A 157 -27.64 -11.05 -15.15
N ASN A 158 -27.28 -12.22 -14.63
CA ASN A 158 -27.48 -13.49 -15.30
C ASN A 158 -28.99 -13.69 -15.50
N ALA A 159 -29.51 -13.19 -16.62
CA ALA A 159 -30.78 -13.60 -17.18
C ALA A 159 -30.48 -14.52 -18.36
N LYS A 160 -30.60 -15.83 -18.11
CA LYS A 160 -30.87 -16.88 -19.09
C LYS A 160 -31.66 -16.34 -20.29
N THR A 161 -31.15 -16.56 -21.51
CA THR A 161 -31.82 -17.33 -22.57
C THR A 161 -30.92 -17.45 -23.83
N VAL A 162 -30.77 -18.69 -24.29
CA VAL A 162 -30.48 -19.10 -25.68
C VAL A 162 -31.82 -19.62 -26.21
N PRO A 163 -32.17 -19.67 -27.53
CA PRO A 163 -31.43 -19.39 -28.78
C PRO A 163 -32.07 -18.20 -29.54
N GLU A 164 -31.54 -17.67 -30.65
CA GLU A 164 -31.70 -18.20 -32.01
C GLU A 164 -31.18 -17.15 -33.01
N SER A 165 -30.50 -17.63 -34.04
CA SER A 165 -30.19 -17.05 -35.36
C SER A 165 -30.67 -15.62 -35.68
N ALA A 166 -29.72 -14.71 -35.96
CA ALA A 166 -29.75 -13.85 -37.15
C ALA A 166 -28.50 -12.94 -37.19
N GLU A 167 -27.84 -12.99 -38.33
CA GLU A 167 -26.79 -12.09 -38.78
C GLU A 167 -27.26 -10.63 -38.75
N VAL A 168 -26.40 -9.68 -38.34
CA VAL A 168 -26.16 -8.44 -39.09
C VAL A 168 -24.91 -7.70 -38.59
N VAL A 169 -23.88 -7.78 -39.43
CA VAL A 169 -23.03 -6.71 -39.96
C VAL A 169 -22.76 -5.50 -39.06
N ALA A 170 -21.46 -5.31 -38.80
CA ALA A 170 -20.84 -4.12 -38.27
C ALA A 170 -21.16 -2.87 -39.10
N ASP A 171 -21.46 -1.75 -38.43
CA ASP A 171 -21.04 -0.45 -38.92
C ASP A 171 -20.61 0.47 -37.77
N SER A 172 -19.34 0.80 -37.78
CA SER A 172 -18.70 1.80 -36.95
C SER A 172 -18.86 3.16 -37.64
N SER A 173 -19.91 3.91 -37.31
CA SER A 173 -20.06 5.29 -37.75
C SER A 173 -20.13 6.25 -36.57
N GLN A 174 -19.11 7.09 -36.48
CA GLN A 174 -18.93 8.17 -35.51
C GLN A 174 -20.21 8.99 -35.32
N GLN A 175 -20.79 8.92 -34.13
CA GLN A 175 -21.98 9.69 -33.76
C GLN A 175 -21.58 11.14 -33.48
N VAL A 176 -21.93 12.04 -34.40
CA VAL A 176 -21.83 13.49 -34.20
C VAL A 176 -22.78 13.88 -33.06
N PRO A 177 -22.31 14.61 -32.02
CA PRO A 177 -23.17 15.03 -30.92
C PRO A 177 -24.26 15.97 -31.44
N GLY A 178 -25.52 15.59 -31.26
CA GLY A 178 -26.69 16.38 -31.67
C GLY A 178 -27.66 15.69 -32.64
N ALA A 179 -27.25 14.59 -33.29
CA ALA A 179 -28.11 13.89 -34.26
C ALA A 179 -29.38 13.28 -33.62
N ALA A 180 -29.25 12.73 -32.40
CA ALA A 180 -30.38 12.16 -31.66
C ALA A 180 -31.43 13.22 -31.23
N ALA A 181 -30.99 14.45 -30.96
CA ALA A 181 -31.91 15.54 -30.62
C ALA A 181 -32.69 16.03 -31.86
N GLU A 182 -32.04 16.04 -33.03
CA GLU A 182 -32.66 16.48 -34.27
C GLU A 182 -33.67 15.45 -34.83
N THR A 183 -33.41 14.15 -34.66
CA THR A 183 -34.39 13.11 -35.01
C THR A 183 -35.63 13.16 -34.13
N ALA A 184 -35.48 13.40 -32.82
CA ALA A 184 -36.60 13.57 -31.90
C ALA A 184 -37.50 14.76 -32.30
N ARG A 185 -36.91 15.91 -32.65
CA ARG A 185 -37.66 17.08 -33.13
C ARG A 185 -38.41 16.81 -34.43
N ARG A 186 -37.78 16.13 -35.39
CA ARG A 186 -38.41 15.78 -36.67
C ARG A 186 -39.62 14.87 -36.47
N ARG A 187 -39.53 13.89 -35.55
CA ARG A 187 -40.61 12.96 -35.22
C ARG A 187 -41.79 13.64 -34.53
N LEU A 188 -41.53 14.57 -33.60
CA LEU A 188 -42.60 15.35 -32.97
C LEU A 188 -43.34 16.24 -33.99
N ARG A 189 -42.61 16.84 -34.94
CA ARG A 189 -43.23 17.66 -36.00
C ARG A 189 -44.11 16.86 -36.96
N SER A 190 -43.77 15.60 -37.27
CA SER A 190 -44.64 14.77 -38.11
C SER A 190 -45.94 14.41 -37.38
N MET A 191 -45.85 14.03 -36.10
CA MET A 191 -47.02 13.71 -35.28
C MET A 191 -47.99 14.89 -35.14
N MET A 192 -47.49 16.12 -35.00
CA MET A 192 -48.34 17.31 -34.93
C MET A 192 -49.04 17.65 -36.25
N ARG A 193 -48.41 17.34 -37.40
CA ARG A 193 -49.05 17.53 -38.72
C ARG A 193 -50.09 16.46 -39.03
N ASP A 194 -49.91 15.26 -38.50
CA ASP A 194 -50.89 14.18 -38.65
C ASP A 194 -52.10 14.38 -37.71
N ALA A 195 -51.90 14.99 -36.53
CA ALA A 195 -52.97 15.35 -35.61
C ALA A 195 -53.92 16.45 -36.14
N GLU A 196 -53.44 17.36 -37.00
CA GLU A 196 -54.28 18.40 -37.62
C GLU A 196 -55.10 17.90 -38.83
N ARG A 197 -54.84 16.69 -39.33
CA ARG A 197 -55.56 16.09 -40.49
C ARG A 197 -56.56 14.99 -40.11
N GLY A 198 -56.62 14.58 -38.85
CA GLY A 198 -57.49 13.51 -38.36
C GLY A 198 -58.63 14.00 -37.47
N GLY A 199 -59.58 14.75 -38.03
CA GLY A 199 -60.87 14.98 -37.38
C GLY A 199 -61.77 13.75 -37.54
N ALA A 200 -62.27 13.20 -36.42
CA ALA A 200 -63.35 12.20 -36.23
C ALA A 200 -62.89 11.18 -35.17
N THR A 201 -63.61 10.78 -34.13
CA THR A 201 -64.98 11.00 -33.66
C THR A 201 -64.95 10.55 -32.19
N ILE A 202 -65.35 11.40 -31.25
CA ILE A 202 -65.43 11.03 -29.83
C ILE A 202 -66.72 10.23 -29.64
N ASN A 203 -66.63 8.90 -29.57
CA ASN A 203 -67.74 8.09 -29.06
C ASN A 203 -67.70 8.10 -27.54
N ALA A 204 -68.67 8.81 -26.96
CA ALA A 204 -68.97 8.79 -25.54
C ALA A 204 -69.54 7.41 -25.16
N PHE A 205 -68.83 6.68 -24.30
CA PHE A 205 -69.39 5.52 -23.62
C PHE A 205 -69.57 5.87 -22.14
N ALA A 206 -70.84 5.99 -21.75
CA ALA A 206 -71.31 6.30 -20.42
C ALA A 206 -70.99 5.15 -19.44
N GLY A 207 -70.46 5.51 -18.27
CA GLY A 207 -70.37 4.60 -17.13
C GLY A 207 -71.72 4.45 -16.46
N ALA A 208 -72.20 3.21 -16.35
CA ALA A 208 -73.21 2.82 -15.37
C ALA A 208 -72.46 2.22 -14.18
N ASN A 209 -72.57 2.87 -13.01
CA ASN A 209 -72.21 2.33 -11.71
C ASN A 209 -73.50 2.00 -10.97
N THR A 210 -73.40 0.96 -10.13
CA THR A 210 -74.35 0.39 -9.14
C THR A 210 -75.39 -0.59 -9.65
#